data_AF-A0A402AKS0-F1
#
_entry.id   AF-A0A402AKS0-F1
#
_cell.length_a   1.000
_cell.length_b   1.000
_cell.length_c   1.000
_cell.angle_alpha   90.00
_cell.angle_beta   90.00
_cell.angle_gamma   90.00
#
_symmetry.space_group_name_H-M   'P 1'
#
loop_
_entity.id
_entity.type
_entity.pdbx_description
1 polymer ?
#
loop_
_entity_poly.entity_id
_entity_poly.type
_entity_poly.pdbx_seq_one_letter_code
_entity_poly.pdbx_strand_id
1 'polypeptide(L)'
;MVRIGIMALRICVLLALILGILLWADLVPGGIVMVHMLLGLLAMISLWLLAFGIGTAPKGRNLGLAIGAFVLGLLLPIVGLGQLNWLQLGSAHIVIQIIHLLLGLGAIGIGEAIAARYKRANKLA
;
A
#
# COMPACT_ATOMS: atom_id res chain seq x y z
N MET A 1 -6.61 1.39 17.00
CA MET A 1 -6.44 1.65 15.55
C MET A 1 -5.25 0.93 14.92
N VAL A 2 -4.00 1.16 15.36
CA VAL A 2 -2.79 0.61 14.71
C VAL A 2 -2.81 -0.90 14.47
N ARG A 3 -3.27 -1.70 15.46
CA ARG A 3 -3.38 -3.16 15.32
C ARG A 3 -4.36 -3.59 14.22
N ILE A 4 -5.51 -2.92 14.11
CA ILE A 4 -6.52 -3.22 13.08
C ILE A 4 -5.98 -2.79 11.72
N GLY A 5 -5.41 -1.57 11.65
CA GLY A 5 -4.83 -1.02 10.42
C GLY A 5 -3.74 -1.90 9.82
N ILE A 6 -2.80 -2.43 10.63
CA ILE A 6 -1.74 -3.30 10.10
C ILE A 6 -2.27 -4.66 9.62
N MET A 7 -3.25 -5.24 10.32
CA MET A 7 -3.84 -6.51 9.89
C MET A 7 -4.63 -6.35 8.58
N ALA A 8 -5.40 -5.26 8.47
CA ALA A 8 -6.10 -4.91 7.23
C ALA A 8 -5.12 -4.68 6.08
N LEU A 9 -4.04 -3.91 6.32
CA LEU A 9 -3.00 -3.67 5.33
C LEU A 9 -2.34 -4.96 4.84
N ARG A 10 -1.96 -5.87 5.76
CA ARG A 10 -1.36 -7.17 5.41
C ARG A 10 -2.26 -7.99 4.49
N ILE A 11 -3.52 -8.14 4.86
CA ILE A 11 -4.48 -8.94 4.09
C ILE A 11 -4.71 -8.30 2.72
N CYS A 12 -4.94 -6.98 2.68
CA CYS A 12 -5.22 -6.28 1.43
C CYS A 12 -4.01 -6.30 0.49
N VAL A 13 -2.80 -6.04 0.99
CA VAL A 13 -1.59 -6.06 0.14
C VAL A 13 -1.27 -7.47 -0.33
N LEU A 14 -1.40 -8.50 0.51
CA LEU A 14 -1.15 -9.89 0.10
C LEU A 14 -2.12 -10.32 -1.02
N LEU A 15 -3.42 -10.08 -0.84
CA LEU A 15 -4.42 -10.41 -1.85
C LEU A 15 -4.24 -9.57 -3.12
N ALA A 16 -3.98 -8.26 -2.99
CA ALA A 16 -3.71 -7.39 -4.12
C ALA A 16 -2.46 -7.81 -4.90
N LEU A 17 -1.40 -8.25 -4.20
CA LEU A 17 -0.16 -8.74 -4.82
C LEU A 17 -0.43 -10.02 -5.62
N ILE A 18 -1.15 -10.98 -5.04
CA ILE A 18 -1.52 -12.22 -5.75
C ILE A 18 -2.34 -11.88 -7.00
N LEU A 19 -3.39 -11.07 -6.87
CA LEU A 19 -4.21 -10.67 -8.02
C LEU A 19 -3.42 -9.87 -9.05
N GLY A 20 -2.53 -8.98 -8.62
CA GLY A 20 -1.69 -8.18 -9.50
C GLY A 20 -0.74 -9.03 -10.35
N ILE A 21 -0.14 -10.06 -9.75
CA ILE A 21 0.71 -11.03 -10.47
C ILE A 21 -0.12 -11.86 -11.46
N LEU A 22 -1.30 -12.34 -11.05
CA LEU A 22 -2.19 -13.11 -11.93
C LEU A 22 -2.69 -12.27 -13.12
N LEU A 23 -3.01 -10.99 -12.90
CA LEU A 23 -3.40 -10.04 -13.95
C LEU A 23 -2.22 -9.71 -14.87
N TRP A 24 -1.01 -9.55 -14.32
CA TRP A 24 0.19 -9.31 -15.13
C TRP A 24 0.55 -10.53 -16.00
N ALA A 25 0.38 -11.75 -15.48
CA ALA A 25 0.66 -12.98 -16.22
C ALA A 25 -0.49 -13.43 -17.13
N ASP A 26 -1.55 -12.63 -17.28
CA ASP A 26 -2.76 -12.97 -18.05
C ASP A 26 -3.41 -14.32 -17.64
N LEU A 27 -3.31 -14.69 -16.36
CA LEU A 27 -3.82 -15.96 -15.81
C LEU A 27 -5.27 -15.89 -15.34
N VAL A 28 -5.85 -14.69 -15.26
CA VAL A 28 -7.24 -14.45 -14.82
C VAL A 28 -7.95 -13.44 -15.73
N PRO A 29 -9.29 -13.47 -15.82
CA PRO A 29 -10.03 -12.53 -16.66
C PRO A 29 -9.85 -11.07 -16.22
N GLY A 30 -9.81 -10.15 -17.20
CA GLY A 30 -9.61 -8.72 -16.94
C GLY A 30 -10.63 -8.07 -15.99
N GLY A 31 -11.85 -8.62 -15.86
CA GLY A 31 -12.86 -8.13 -14.91
C GLY A 31 -12.42 -8.20 -13.43
N ILE A 32 -11.45 -9.06 -13.10
CA ILE A 32 -10.88 -9.18 -11.74
C ILE A 32 -10.09 -7.93 -11.33
N VAL A 33 -9.72 -7.05 -12.28
CA VAL A 33 -9.03 -5.79 -11.99
C VAL A 33 -9.80 -4.91 -10.99
N MET A 34 -11.14 -4.94 -11.01
CA MET A 34 -11.97 -4.18 -10.06
C MET A 34 -11.75 -4.63 -8.61
N VAL A 35 -11.57 -5.93 -8.40
CA VAL A 35 -11.28 -6.50 -7.07
C VAL A 35 -9.87 -6.09 -6.63
N HIS A 36 -8.90 -6.14 -7.53
CA HIS A 36 -7.54 -5.67 -7.26
C HIS A 36 -7.52 -4.19 -6.86
N MET A 37 -8.24 -3.33 -7.58
CA MET A 37 -8.35 -1.90 -7.25
C MET A 37 -9.03 -1.66 -5.90
N LEU A 38 -10.09 -2.40 -5.57
CA LEU A 38 -10.73 -2.31 -4.25
C LEU A 38 -9.76 -2.66 -3.13
N LEU A 39 -8.99 -3.74 -3.28
CA LEU A 39 -7.96 -4.12 -2.30
C LEU A 39 -6.86 -3.06 -2.19
N GLY A 40 -6.44 -2.46 -3.31
CA GLY A 40 -5.50 -1.33 -3.33
C GLY A 40 -6.03 -0.12 -2.57
N LEU A 41 -7.30 0.22 -2.74
CA LEU A 41 -7.95 1.32 -2.01
C LEU A 41 -8.02 1.04 -0.50
N LEU A 42 -8.40 -0.19 -0.11
CA LEU A 42 -8.44 -0.60 1.30
C LEU A 42 -7.03 -0.61 1.92
N ALA A 43 -6.01 -0.99 1.15
CA ALA A 43 -4.61 -0.91 1.56
C ALA A 43 -4.17 0.55 1.78
N MET A 44 -4.51 1.46 0.86
CA MET A 44 -4.25 2.91 1.01
C MET A 44 -4.88 3.44 2.30
N ILE A 45 -6.17 3.20 2.52
CA ILE A 45 -6.88 3.65 3.72
C ILE A 45 -6.22 3.09 4.98
N SER A 46 -5.87 1.79 4.96
CA SER A 46 -5.18 1.14 6.08
C SER A 46 -3.82 1.78 6.38
N LEU A 47 -3.04 2.11 5.35
CA LEU A 47 -1.76 2.80 5.49
C LEU A 47 -1.94 4.22 6.05
N TRP A 48 -2.97 4.95 5.63
CA TRP A 48 -3.29 6.27 6.17
C TRP A 48 -3.74 6.21 7.63
N LEU A 49 -4.46 5.17 8.04
CA LEU A 49 -4.77 4.93 9.46
C LEU A 49 -3.49 4.70 10.29
N LEU A 50 -2.50 4.01 9.74
CA LEU A 50 -1.19 3.84 10.37
C LEU A 50 -0.40 5.16 10.43
N ALA A 51 -0.43 5.93 9.34
CA ALA A 51 0.18 7.26 9.27
C ALA A 51 -0.40 8.20 10.34
N PHE A 52 -1.73 8.25 10.45
CA PHE A 52 -2.42 9.01 11.49
C PHE A 52 -2.03 8.50 12.89
N GLY A 53 -2.01 7.18 13.08
CA GLY A 53 -1.66 6.57 14.37
C GLY A 53 -0.25 6.93 14.84
N ILE A 54 0.77 6.87 13.99
CA ILE A 54 2.15 7.23 14.35
C ILE A 54 2.37 8.74 14.41
N GLY A 55 1.60 9.52 13.65
CA GLY A 55 1.66 10.99 13.64
C GLY A 55 1.03 11.61 14.89
N THR A 56 0.02 10.97 15.47
CA THR A 56 -0.71 11.46 16.67
C THR A 56 -0.35 10.71 17.95
N ALA A 57 0.57 9.74 17.90
CA ALA A 57 0.97 8.94 19.04
C ALA A 57 1.52 9.82 20.19
N PRO A 58 1.06 9.64 21.45
CA PRO A 58 1.61 10.34 22.61
C PRO A 58 3.10 10.01 22.86
N LYS A 59 3.49 8.75 22.59
CA LYS A 59 4.86 8.25 22.70
C LYS A 59 5.31 7.65 21.37
N GLY A 60 6.57 7.90 21.01
CA GLY A 60 7.15 7.34 19.78
C GLY A 60 6.55 7.93 18.50
N ARG A 61 6.07 9.18 18.54
CA ARG A 61 5.62 9.94 17.37
C ARG A 61 6.69 9.98 16.27
N ASN A 62 6.28 9.86 15.01
CA ASN A 62 7.16 10.07 13.86
C ASN A 62 6.41 10.76 12.73
N LEU A 63 6.65 12.07 12.54
CA LEU A 63 6.01 12.80 11.45
C LEU A 63 6.59 12.42 10.08
N GLY A 64 7.88 12.10 10.00
CA GLY A 64 8.51 11.65 8.75
C GLY A 64 7.90 10.36 8.23
N LEU A 65 7.73 9.35 9.08
CA LEU A 65 7.04 8.10 8.71
C LEU A 65 5.56 8.32 8.41
N ALA A 66 4.87 9.21 9.14
CA ALA A 66 3.48 9.55 8.87
C ALA A 66 3.32 10.18 7.48
N ILE A 67 4.13 11.20 7.16
CA ILE A 67 4.12 11.86 5.84
C ILE A 67 4.51 10.87 4.74
N GLY A 68 5.57 10.08 4.95
CA GLY A 68 5.99 9.07 3.98
C GLY A 68 4.90 8.02 3.70
N ALA A 69 4.22 7.53 4.74
CA ALA A 69 3.09 6.62 4.59
C ALA A 69 1.89 7.28 3.87
N PHE A 70 1.60 8.55 4.16
CA PHE A 70 0.53 9.28 3.50
C PHE A 70 0.81 9.46 2.01
N VAL A 71 2.00 9.97 1.67
CA VAL A 71 2.45 10.17 0.29
C VAL A 71 2.49 8.85 -0.47
N LEU A 72 3.06 7.79 0.10
CA LEU A 72 3.10 6.49 -0.55
C LEU A 72 1.69 5.90 -0.78
N GLY A 73 0.80 6.08 0.20
CA GLY A 73 -0.60 5.71 0.06
C GLY A 73 -1.30 6.44 -1.08
N LEU A 74 -0.95 7.71 -1.32
CA LEU A 74 -1.50 8.50 -2.44
C LEU A 74 -0.88 8.12 -3.79
N LEU A 75 0.41 7.82 -3.84
CA LEU A 75 1.11 7.42 -5.07
C LEU A 75 0.60 6.08 -5.62
N LEU A 76 0.24 5.14 -4.74
CA LEU A 76 -0.27 3.82 -5.12
C LEU A 76 -1.45 3.86 -6.12
N PRO A 77 -2.60 4.49 -5.81
CA PRO A 77 -3.72 4.58 -6.75
C PRO A 77 -3.41 5.49 -7.94
N ILE A 78 -2.61 6.55 -7.77
CA ILE A 78 -2.24 7.44 -8.88
C ILE A 78 -1.49 6.65 -9.96
N VAL A 79 -0.47 5.89 -9.57
CA VAL A 79 0.32 5.07 -10.51
C VAL A 79 -0.50 3.90 -11.03
N GLY A 80 -1.30 3.25 -10.18
CA GLY A 80 -2.16 2.13 -10.59
C GLY A 80 -3.21 2.52 -11.64
N LEU A 81 -3.90 3.65 -11.46
CA LEU A 81 -4.80 4.20 -12.48
C LEU A 81 -4.04 4.70 -13.70
N GLY A 82 -2.81 5.20 -13.51
CA GLY A 82 -1.91 5.58 -14.58
C GLY A 82 -1.60 4.45 -15.57
N GLN A 83 -1.57 3.19 -15.10
CA GLN A 83 -1.38 2.02 -15.98
C GLN A 83 -2.46 1.90 -17.05
N LEU A 84 -3.67 2.44 -16.83
CA LEU A 84 -4.76 2.36 -17.81
C LEU A 84 -4.58 3.32 -18.99
N ASN A 85 -3.85 4.43 -18.81
CA ASN A 85 -3.89 5.57 -19.73
C ASN A 85 -2.53 6.15 -20.12
N TRP A 86 -1.51 6.07 -19.26
CA TRP A 86 -0.28 6.84 -19.44
C TRP A 86 0.58 6.34 -20.58
N LEU A 87 0.50 5.05 -20.90
CA LEU A 87 1.32 4.44 -21.94
C LEU A 87 0.51 3.36 -22.65
N GLN A 88 -0.23 3.75 -23.69
CA GLN A 88 -0.88 2.78 -24.56
C GLN A 88 0.20 2.03 -25.36
N LEU A 89 0.38 0.75 -25.02
CA LEU A 89 1.02 -0.31 -25.79
C LEU A 89 2.47 0.01 -26.22
N GLY A 90 3.42 -0.15 -25.28
CA GLY A 90 4.85 -0.09 -25.56
C GLY A 90 5.72 -0.58 -24.41
N SER A 91 7.04 -0.59 -24.59
CA SER A 91 8.03 -1.07 -23.61
C SER A 91 7.99 -0.35 -22.26
N ALA A 92 7.44 0.86 -22.20
CA ALA A 92 7.35 1.62 -20.96
C ALA A 92 6.17 1.18 -20.06
N HIS A 93 5.21 0.39 -20.58
CA HIS A 93 4.10 -0.16 -19.79
C HIS A 93 4.58 -1.12 -18.69
N ILE A 94 5.59 -1.95 -18.98
CA ILE A 94 6.19 -2.85 -17.98
C ILE A 94 6.90 -2.08 -16.87
N VAL A 95 7.48 -0.92 -17.20
CA VAL A 95 8.18 -0.07 -16.22
C VAL A 95 7.19 0.47 -15.20
N ILE A 96 6.03 0.96 -15.65
CA ILE A 96 4.97 1.41 -14.73
C ILE A 96 4.45 0.24 -13.87
N GLN A 97 4.26 -0.95 -14.45
CA GLN A 97 3.87 -2.15 -13.69
C GLN A 97 4.88 -2.47 -12.57
N ILE A 98 6.18 -2.43 -12.87
CA ILE A 98 7.24 -2.65 -11.88
C ILE A 98 7.23 -1.56 -10.81
N ILE A 99 7.12 -0.28 -11.21
CA ILE A 99 7.03 0.83 -10.25
C ILE A 99 5.82 0.66 -9.33
N HIS A 100 4.65 0.33 -9.88
CA HIS A 100 3.44 0.09 -9.09
C HIS A 100 3.61 -1.06 -8.09
N LEU A 101 4.20 -2.18 -8.54
CA LEU A 101 4.54 -3.31 -7.67
C LEU A 101 5.47 -2.87 -6.52
N LEU A 102 6.53 -2.13 -6.83
CA LEU A 102 7.48 -1.63 -5.82
C LEU A 102 6.81 -0.68 -4.82
N LEU A 103 5.88 0.17 -5.27
CA LEU A 103 5.09 1.02 -4.37
C LEU A 103 4.19 0.18 -3.44
N GLY A 104 3.57 -0.88 -3.96
CA GLY A 104 2.80 -1.84 -3.16
C GLY A 104 3.65 -2.55 -2.08
N LEU A 105 4.85 -3.00 -2.45
CA LEU A 105 5.81 -3.59 -1.50
C LEU A 105 6.32 -2.55 -0.49
N GLY A 106 6.57 -1.32 -0.94
CA GLY A 106 6.92 -0.20 -0.07
C GLY A 106 5.82 0.10 0.96
N ALA A 107 4.56 0.03 0.56
CA ALA A 107 3.42 0.32 1.45
C ALA A 107 3.35 -0.65 2.62
N ILE A 108 3.48 -1.96 2.35
CA ILE A 108 3.55 -2.95 3.44
C ILE A 108 4.82 -2.77 4.29
N GLY A 109 5.97 -2.51 3.67
CA GLY A 109 7.23 -2.25 4.39
C GLY A 109 7.13 -1.08 5.37
N ILE A 110 6.59 0.06 4.93
CA ILE A 110 6.34 1.22 5.80
C ILE A 110 5.30 0.89 6.86
N GLY A 111 4.21 0.19 6.51
CA GLY A 111 3.19 -0.23 7.46
C GLY A 111 3.74 -1.08 8.60
N GLU A 112 4.58 -2.07 8.28
CA GLU A 112 5.27 -2.92 9.27
C GLU A 112 6.21 -2.10 10.16
N ALA A 113 7.00 -1.20 9.56
CA ALA A 113 7.92 -0.34 10.30
C ALA A 113 7.17 0.55 11.31
N ILE A 114 6.06 1.15 10.89
CA ILE A 114 5.17 1.93 11.75
C ILE A 114 4.61 1.07 12.88
N ALA A 115 4.02 -0.08 12.57
CA ALA A 115 3.40 -0.95 13.57
C ALA A 115 4.44 -1.44 14.61
N ALA A 116 5.64 -1.80 14.16
CA ALA A 116 6.72 -2.23 15.04
C ALA A 116 7.21 -1.10 15.96
N ARG A 117 7.41 0.11 15.42
CA ARG A 117 7.81 1.29 16.20
C ARG A 117 6.76 1.66 17.23
N TYR A 118 5.49 1.71 16.81
CA TYR A 118 4.37 2.02 17.70
C TYR A 118 4.27 1.01 18.84
N LYS A 119 4.41 -0.29 18.55
CA LYS A 119 4.40 -1.36 19.57
C LYS A 119 5.54 -1.19 20.58
N ARG A 120 6.77 -0.93 20.13
CA ARG A 120 7.93 -0.74 21.04
C ARG A 120 7.74 0.47 21.96
N ALA A 121 7.28 1.60 21.42
CA ALA A 121 7.11 2.82 22.19
C ALA A 121 5.99 2.74 23.25
N ASN A 122 5.00 1.88 23.04
CA ASN A 122 3.84 1.74 23.93
C ASN A 122 3.86 0.47 24.80
N LYS A 123 4.79 -0.47 24.57
CA LYS A 123 5.03 -1.62 25.47
C LYS A 123 6.04 -1.33 26.58
N LEU A 124 6.88 -0.30 26.42
CA LEU A 124 7.88 0.13 27.41
C LEU A 124 7.31 1.15 28.41
N ALA A 125 6.01 1.07 28.73
CA ALA A 125 5.31 1.95 29.65
C ALA A 125 4.60 1.13 30.72
#